data_AF-A0A2D4QVZ2-F1
#
_entry.id   AF-A0A2D4QVZ2-F1
#
_cell.length_a   1.000
_cell.length_b   1.000
_cell.length_c   1.000
_cell.angle_alpha   90.00
_cell.angle_beta   90.00
_cell.angle_gamma   90.00
#
_symmetry.space_group_name_H-M   'P 1'
#
loop_
_entity.id
_entity.type
_entity.pdbx_description
1 polymer ?
#
loop_
_entity_poly.entity_id
_entity_poly.type
_entity_poly.pdbx_seq_one_letter_code
_entity_poly.pdbx_strand_id
1 'polypeptide(L)'
;MSEFEILEINNLNYINNAMFMVALAILIFIALRAARVTNESGGNIAAKILTSIFGLFVAFFSLQLAGWRVLFDTNTAARLAEVQESGTSLSIQGTAWLQNSGITSGDYLMEPPMFADIPSVLLTLVVLLMILGTTWGPRIKMGVGN
;
A
#
# COMPACT_ATOMS: atom_id res chain seq x y z
N MET A 1 24.67 7.77 -12.76
CA MET A 1 23.62 6.81 -13.14
C MET A 1 22.98 7.36 -14.40
N SER A 2 22.82 6.55 -15.44
CA SER A 2 22.11 6.97 -16.66
C SER A 2 20.60 7.04 -16.42
N GLU A 3 19.89 7.79 -17.26
CA GLU A 3 18.41 7.82 -17.23
C GLU A 3 17.82 6.41 -17.36
N PHE A 4 18.40 5.56 -18.23
CA PHE A 4 17.97 4.18 -18.40
C PHE A 4 18.10 3.38 -17.09
N GLU A 5 19.24 3.48 -16.41
CA GLU A 5 19.46 2.80 -15.12
C GLU A 5 18.46 3.27 -14.05
N ILE A 6 18.14 4.57 -14.01
CA ILE A 6 17.17 5.13 -13.07
C ILE A 6 15.78 4.55 -13.31
N LEU A 7 15.32 4.54 -14.57
CA LEU A 7 14.01 4.03 -14.94
C LEU A 7 13.92 2.51 -14.74
N GLU A 8 14.99 1.78 -15.01
CA GLU A 8 15.04 0.33 -14.79
C GLU A 8 14.99 -0.02 -13.29
N ILE A 9 15.71 0.72 -12.44
CA ILE A 9 15.60 0.55 -10.99
C ILE A 9 14.17 0.81 -10.52
N ASN A 10 13.53 1.86 -11.05
CA ASN A 10 12.14 2.14 -10.71
C ASN A 10 11.20 1.00 -11.13
N ASN A 11 11.36 0.49 -12.36
CA ASN A 11 10.59 -0.64 -12.86
C ASN A 11 10.75 -1.90 -11.97
N LEU A 12 11.98 -2.20 -11.55
CA LEU A 12 12.26 -3.32 -10.63
C LEU A 12 11.62 -3.12 -9.25
N ASN A 13 11.61 -1.89 -8.71
CA ASN A 13 10.92 -1.57 -7.47
C ASN A 13 9.40 -1.81 -7.59
N TYR A 14 8.80 -1.43 -8.72
CA TYR A 14 7.38 -1.68 -9.00
C TYR A 14 7.05 -3.18 -9.12
N ILE A 15 7.89 -3.97 -9.79
CA ILE A 15 7.74 -5.43 -9.86
C ILE A 15 7.80 -6.04 -8.46
N ASN A 16 8.74 -5.58 -7.64
CA ASN A 16 8.86 -6.04 -6.25
C ASN A 16 7.61 -5.69 -5.43
N ASN A 17 7.13 -4.45 -5.52
CA ASN A 17 5.94 -3.99 -4.82
C ASN A 17 4.67 -4.74 -5.26
N ALA A 18 4.54 -5.05 -6.56
CA ALA A 18 3.42 -5.83 -7.09
C ALA A 18 3.34 -7.24 -6.48
N MET A 19 4.48 -7.91 -6.24
CA MET A 19 4.50 -9.19 -5.54
C MET A 19 3.96 -9.08 -4.11
N PHE A 20 4.29 -8.00 -3.40
CA PHE A 20 3.74 -7.74 -2.07
C PHE A 20 2.26 -7.37 -2.11
N MET A 21 1.77 -6.69 -3.16
CA MET A 21 0.33 -6.43 -3.34
C MET A 21 -0.47 -7.73 -3.51
N VAL A 22 0.08 -8.74 -4.19
CA VAL A 22 -0.54 -10.07 -4.27
C VAL A 22 -0.63 -10.71 -2.89
N ALA A 23 0.45 -10.65 -2.10
CA ALA A 23 0.43 -11.12 -0.71
C ALA A 23 -0.59 -10.37 0.14
N LEU A 24 -0.71 -9.05 -0.03
CA LEU A 24 -1.71 -8.22 0.65
C LEU A 24 -3.13 -8.65 0.31
N ALA A 25 -3.45 -8.90 -0.97
CA ALA A 25 -4.78 -9.37 -1.38
C ALA A 25 -5.17 -10.68 -0.68
N ILE A 26 -4.21 -11.62 -0.57
CA ILE A 26 -4.39 -12.88 0.17
C ILE A 26 -4.60 -12.61 1.66
N LEU A 27 -3.80 -11.73 2.27
CA LEU A 27 -3.93 -11.37 3.69
C LEU A 27 -5.29 -10.71 4.00
N ILE A 28 -5.79 -9.84 3.13
CA ILE A 28 -7.12 -9.23 3.26
C ILE A 28 -8.20 -10.31 3.22
N PHE A 29 -8.11 -11.25 2.27
CA PHE A 29 -9.04 -12.37 2.20
C PHE A 29 -9.02 -13.23 3.47
N ILE A 30 -7.83 -13.57 3.98
CA ILE A 30 -7.66 -14.31 5.23
C ILE A 30 -8.24 -13.53 6.42
N ALA A 31 -8.01 -12.22 6.50
CA ALA A 31 -8.51 -11.38 7.59
C ALA A 31 -10.04 -11.31 7.61
N LEU A 32 -10.66 -11.13 6.43
CA LEU A 32 -12.12 -11.15 6.29
C LEU A 32 -12.69 -12.53 6.64
N ARG A 33 -12.02 -13.61 6.22
CA ARG A 33 -12.42 -14.98 6.58
C ARG A 33 -12.33 -15.23 8.07
N ALA A 34 -11.24 -14.80 8.72
CA ALA A 34 -11.05 -14.91 10.17
C ALA A 34 -12.12 -14.10 10.92
N ALA A 35 -12.40 -12.87 10.51
CA ALA A 35 -13.46 -12.04 11.07
C ALA A 35 -14.83 -12.73 11.02
N ARG A 36 -15.15 -13.34 9.88
CA ARG A 36 -16.39 -14.09 9.68
C ARG A 36 -16.47 -15.32 10.60
N VAL A 37 -15.43 -16.15 10.64
CA VAL A 37 -15.39 -17.36 11.48
C VAL A 37 -15.48 -17.01 12.97
N THR A 38 -14.78 -15.98 13.41
CA THR A 38 -14.84 -15.48 14.80
C THR A 38 -16.25 -15.00 15.15
N ASN A 39 -16.95 -14.34 14.22
CA ASN A 39 -18.33 -13.89 14.41
C ASN A 39 -19.32 -15.07 14.47
N GLU A 40 -19.26 -15.98 13.49
CA GLU A 40 -20.18 -17.11 13.34
C GLU A 40 -20.07 -18.12 14.49
N SER A 41 -18.85 -18.39 14.96
CA SER A 41 -18.60 -19.30 16.09
C SER A 41 -19.02 -18.72 17.45
N GLY A 42 -19.41 -17.44 17.52
CA GLY A 42 -19.61 -16.74 18.78
C GLY A 42 -18.32 -16.63 19.59
N GLY A 43 -17.18 -16.47 18.90
CA GLY A 43 -15.84 -16.44 19.49
C GLY A 43 -15.75 -15.53 20.71
N ASN A 44 -15.01 -16.01 21.72
CA ASN A 44 -14.79 -15.27 22.96
C ASN A 44 -14.10 -13.91 22.70
N ILE A 45 -14.08 -13.05 23.73
CA ILE A 45 -13.46 -11.72 23.64
C ILE A 45 -12.01 -11.78 23.15
N ALA A 46 -11.25 -12.79 23.57
CA ALA A 46 -9.86 -12.99 23.16
C ALA A 46 -9.73 -13.23 21.65
N ALA A 47 -10.56 -14.10 21.07
CA ALA A 47 -10.58 -14.37 19.63
C ALA A 47 -10.91 -13.11 18.81
N LYS A 48 -11.86 -12.29 19.28
CA LYS A 48 -12.20 -11.01 18.64
C LYS A 48 -11.05 -10.01 18.67
N ILE A 49 -10.35 -9.90 19.81
CA ILE A 49 -9.18 -9.04 19.96
C ILE A 49 -8.06 -9.49 19.01
N LEU A 50 -7.72 -10.78 19.00
CA LEU A 50 -6.68 -11.32 18.12
C LEU A 50 -7.00 -11.10 16.64
N THR A 51 -8.26 -11.31 16.24
CA THR A 51 -8.73 -11.06 14.87
C THR A 51 -8.63 -9.58 14.50
N SER A 52 -8.93 -8.68 15.43
CA SER A 52 -8.84 -7.23 15.22
C SER A 52 -7.39 -6.76 15.08
N ILE A 53 -6.49 -7.27 15.92
CA ILE A 53 -5.04 -7.00 15.85
C ILE A 53 -4.49 -7.47 14.50
N PHE A 54 -4.85 -8.68 14.06
CA PHE A 54 -4.47 -9.18 12.76
C PHE A 54 -4.98 -8.27 11.63
N GLY A 55 -6.24 -7.87 11.67
CA GLY A 55 -6.81 -6.91 10.71
C GLY A 55 -6.09 -5.57 10.67
N LEU A 56 -5.67 -5.06 11.83
CA LEU A 56 -4.91 -3.83 11.94
C LEU A 56 -3.52 -3.95 11.30
N PHE A 57 -2.83 -5.08 11.46
CA PHE A 57 -1.56 -5.34 10.79
C PHE A 57 -1.74 -5.40 9.26
N VAL A 58 -2.80 -6.03 8.77
CA VAL A 58 -3.10 -6.06 7.33
C VAL A 58 -3.35 -4.65 6.80
N ALA A 59 -4.09 -3.83 7.54
CA ALA A 59 -4.32 -2.42 7.19
C ALA A 59 -3.01 -1.61 7.19
N PHE A 60 -2.18 -1.74 8.23
CA PHE A 60 -0.88 -1.07 8.28
C PHE A 60 0.04 -1.46 7.12
N PHE A 61 0.09 -2.76 6.80
CA PHE A 61 0.86 -3.28 5.67
C PHE A 61 0.36 -2.72 4.33
N SER A 62 -0.96 -2.57 4.16
CA SER A 62 -1.56 -1.90 3.00
C SER A 62 -1.07 -0.46 2.83
N LEU A 63 -1.09 0.35 3.90
CA LEU A 63 -0.59 1.73 3.86
C LEU A 63 0.91 1.79 3.55
N GLN A 64 1.68 0.86 4.12
CA GLN A 64 3.12 0.81 3.89
C GLN A 64 3.45 0.55 2.41
N LEU A 65 2.75 -0.40 1.77
CA LEU A 65 2.95 -0.69 0.34
C LEU A 65 2.56 0.49 -0.56
N ALA A 66 1.51 1.23 -0.19
CA ALA A 66 1.13 2.46 -0.89
C ALA A 66 2.19 3.56 -0.74
N GLY A 67 2.73 3.75 0.46
CA GLY A 67 3.82 4.69 0.72
C GLY A 67 5.09 4.38 -0.08
N TRP A 68 5.41 3.10 -0.27
CA TRP A 68 6.56 2.68 -1.08
C TRP A 68 6.45 3.16 -2.53
N ARG A 69 5.25 3.11 -3.12
CA ARG A 69 5.01 3.61 -4.48
C ARG A 69 5.35 5.10 -4.61
N VAL A 70 4.88 5.91 -3.66
CA VAL A 70 5.18 7.35 -3.63
C VAL A 70 6.67 7.61 -3.46
N LEU A 71 7.35 6.83 -2.61
CA LEU A 71 8.80 6.91 -2.45
C LEU A 71 9.54 6.58 -3.74
N PHE A 72 9.12 5.55 -4.47
CA PHE A 72 9.75 5.17 -5.74
C PHE A 72 9.61 6.27 -6.78
N ASP A 73 8.40 6.80 -6.96
CA ASP A 73 8.15 7.87 -7.92
C ASP A 73 8.93 9.15 -7.56
N THR A 74 8.95 9.49 -6.28
CA THR A 74 9.62 10.71 -5.78
C THR A 74 11.13 10.62 -5.95
N ASN A 75 11.73 9.51 -5.51
CA ASN A 75 13.17 9.31 -5.59
C ASN A 75 13.64 9.10 -7.03
N THR A 76 12.79 8.54 -7.90
CA THR A 76 13.07 8.46 -9.34
C THR A 76 13.12 9.86 -9.96
N ALA A 77 12.12 10.70 -9.67
CA ALA A 77 12.11 12.08 -10.12
C ALA A 77 13.32 12.88 -9.58
N ALA A 78 13.66 12.76 -8.29
CA ALA A 78 14.83 13.43 -7.72
C ALA A 78 16.15 13.02 -8.40
N ARG A 79 16.32 11.72 -8.72
CA ARG A 79 17.50 11.23 -9.47
C ARG A 79 17.52 11.77 -10.91
N LEU A 80 16.38 11.87 -11.57
CA LEU A 80 16.30 12.46 -12.91
C LEU A 80 16.67 13.96 -12.87
N ALA A 81 16.23 14.68 -11.84
CA ALA A 81 16.56 16.09 -11.65
C ALA A 81 18.08 16.27 -11.47
N GLU A 82 18.71 15.43 -10.66
CA GLU A 82 20.16 15.43 -10.45
C GLU A 82 20.93 15.20 -11.77
N VAL A 83 20.47 14.28 -12.62
CA VAL A 83 21.06 14.01 -13.94
C VAL A 83 20.89 15.20 -14.89
N GLN A 84 19.74 15.89 -14.84
CA GLN A 84 19.50 17.09 -15.63
C GLN A 84 20.40 18.26 -15.17
N GLU A 85 20.54 18.44 -13.86
CA GLU A 85 21.42 19.45 -13.24
C GLU A 85 22.90 19.18 -13.53
N SER A 86 23.29 17.92 -13.71
CA SER A 86 24.65 17.55 -14.14
C SER A 86 24.97 17.94 -15.60
N GLY A 87 24.02 18.57 -16.32
CA GLY A 87 24.18 19.01 -17.70
C GLY A 87 23.84 17.94 -18.75
N THR A 88 23.27 16.79 -18.34
CA THR A 88 22.86 15.74 -19.28
C THR A 88 21.44 16.03 -19.77
N SER A 89 21.23 16.01 -21.09
CA SER A 89 19.88 16.10 -21.64
C SER A 89 19.10 14.81 -21.37
N LEU A 90 17.98 14.91 -20.67
CA LEU A 90 17.05 13.81 -20.49
C LEU A 90 16.22 13.57 -21.76
N SER A 91 15.66 12.36 -21.86
CA SER A 91 14.65 12.06 -22.86
C SER A 91 13.37 12.88 -22.65
N ILE A 92 12.50 12.88 -23.66
CA ILE A 92 11.16 13.50 -23.55
C ILE A 92 10.38 12.92 -22.37
N GLN A 93 10.53 11.62 -22.10
CA GLN A 93 9.84 10.95 -21.00
C GLN A 93 10.37 11.42 -19.63
N GLY A 94 11.69 11.45 -19.44
CA GLY A 94 12.30 11.93 -18.21
C GLY A 94 11.98 13.40 -17.93
N THR A 95 11.96 14.23 -18.97
CA THR A 95 11.59 15.65 -18.86
C THR A 95 10.12 15.82 -18.47
N ALA A 96 9.21 15.07 -19.10
CA ALA A 96 7.79 15.10 -18.79
C ALA A 96 7.51 14.62 -17.35
N TRP A 97 8.21 13.58 -16.89
CA TRP A 97 8.11 13.12 -15.50
C TRP A 97 8.48 14.22 -14.52
N LEU A 98 9.64 14.86 -14.70
CA LEU A 98 10.07 15.97 -13.85
C LEU A 98 9.06 17.11 -13.81
N GLN A 99 8.58 17.54 -14.97
CA GLN A 99 7.59 18.62 -15.07
C GLN A 99 6.27 18.28 -14.37
N ASN A 100 5.79 17.05 -14.52
CA ASN A 100 4.54 16.60 -13.90
C ASN A 100 4.67 16.36 -12.39
N SER A 101 5.85 15.97 -11.93
CA SER A 101 6.11 15.68 -10.52
C SER A 101 6.38 16.94 -9.69
N GLY A 102 6.97 17.98 -10.30
CA GLY A 102 7.37 19.20 -9.61
C GLY A 102 8.52 18.99 -8.61
N ILE A 103 9.21 17.86 -8.70
CA ILE A 103 10.28 17.43 -7.78
C ILE A 103 11.64 17.93 -8.25
N THR A 104 12.48 18.32 -7.30
CA THR A 104 13.87 18.74 -7.48
C THR A 104 14.86 17.68 -6.97
N SER A 105 16.15 17.86 -7.25
CA SER A 105 17.21 16.96 -6.76
C SER A 105 17.33 16.90 -5.23
N GLY A 106 16.72 17.86 -4.50
CA GLY A 106 16.74 17.91 -3.05
C GLY A 106 15.62 17.11 -2.34
N ASP A 107 14.59 16.66 -3.06
CA ASP A 107 13.34 16.17 -2.45
C ASP A 107 13.35 14.65 -2.18
N TYR A 108 14.52 14.07 -1.93
CA TYR A 108 14.64 12.64 -1.63
C TYR A 108 13.86 12.24 -0.37
N LEU A 109 13.04 11.20 -0.50
CA LEU A 109 12.36 10.57 0.62
C LEU A 109 13.23 9.44 1.18
N MET A 110 13.53 9.53 2.47
CA MET A 110 14.26 8.50 3.21
C MET A 110 13.34 7.37 3.69
N GLU A 111 12.06 7.66 3.90
CA GLU A 111 11.07 6.71 4.41
C GLU A 111 9.76 6.78 3.61
N PRO A 112 9.05 5.65 3.44
CA PRO A 112 7.79 5.63 2.71
C PRO A 112 6.71 6.45 3.43
N PRO A 113 6.12 7.47 2.80
CA PRO A 113 5.07 8.26 3.43
C PRO A 113 3.74 7.48 3.44
N MET A 114 3.38 6.93 4.60
CA MET A 114 2.24 5.99 4.74
C MET A 114 0.86 6.59 4.45
N PHE A 115 0.74 7.91 4.38
CA PHE A 115 -0.53 8.63 4.18
C PHE A 115 -0.48 9.60 3.00
N ALA A 116 0.43 9.38 2.05
CA ALA A 116 0.67 10.31 0.95
C ALA A 116 -0.44 10.37 -0.11
N ASP A 117 -1.27 9.33 -0.23
CA ASP A 117 -2.35 9.30 -1.23
C ASP A 117 -3.71 8.95 -0.63
N ILE A 118 -4.68 9.83 -0.89
CA ILE A 118 -6.06 9.71 -0.40
C ILE A 118 -6.70 8.38 -0.83
N PRO A 119 -6.56 7.90 -2.09
CA PRO A 119 -7.18 6.65 -2.52
C PRO A 119 -6.75 5.43 -1.69
N SER A 120 -5.45 5.23 -1.46
CA SER A 120 -4.95 4.09 -0.68
C SER A 120 -5.30 4.19 0.80
N VAL A 121 -5.35 5.41 1.36
CA VAL A 121 -5.82 5.62 2.74
C VAL A 121 -7.29 5.23 2.87
N LEU A 122 -8.16 5.66 1.94
CA LEU A 122 -9.58 5.31 1.95
C LEU A 122 -9.81 3.82 1.75
N LEU A 123 -9.10 3.19 0.80
CA LEU A 123 -9.19 1.75 0.60
C LEU A 123 -8.82 0.98 1.87
N THR A 124 -7.72 1.37 2.50
CA THR A 124 -7.26 0.73 3.75
C THR A 124 -8.28 0.91 4.87
N LEU A 125 -8.83 2.12 5.01
CA LEU A 125 -9.86 2.39 6.01
C LEU A 125 -11.10 1.51 5.79
N VAL A 126 -11.57 1.40 4.54
CA VAL A 126 -12.71 0.54 4.20
C VAL A 126 -12.44 -0.92 4.54
N VAL A 127 -11.28 -1.45 4.17
CA VAL A 127 -10.88 -2.83 4.49
C VAL A 127 -10.85 -3.05 6.00
N LEU A 128 -10.25 -2.13 6.75
CA LEU A 128 -10.19 -2.22 8.21
C LEU A 128 -11.60 -2.19 8.84
N LEU A 129 -12.46 -1.28 8.39
CA LEU A 129 -13.84 -1.19 8.85
C LEU A 129 -14.64 -2.46 8.54
N MET A 130 -14.42 -3.09 7.38
CA MET A 130 -15.05 -4.37 7.06
C MET A 130 -14.59 -5.49 8.00
N ILE A 131 -13.30 -5.57 8.31
CA ILE A 131 -12.75 -6.59 9.22
C ILE A 131 -13.29 -6.39 10.65
N LEU A 132 -13.20 -5.17 11.18
CA LEU A 132 -13.67 -4.85 12.53
C LEU A 132 -15.19 -4.96 12.63
N GLY A 133 -15.91 -4.44 11.64
CA GLY A 133 -17.37 -4.51 11.55
C GLY A 133 -17.87 -5.95 11.50
N THR A 134 -17.19 -6.83 10.76
CA THR A 134 -17.54 -8.26 10.74
C THR A 134 -17.22 -8.94 12.07
N THR A 135 -16.08 -8.64 12.69
CA THR A 135 -15.66 -9.26 13.96
C THR A 135 -16.57 -8.89 15.13
N TRP A 136 -16.96 -7.61 15.22
CA TRP A 136 -17.71 -7.06 16.36
C TRP A 136 -19.20 -6.86 16.09
N GLY A 137 -19.61 -6.89 14.83
CA GLY A 137 -20.99 -6.66 14.41
C GLY A 137 -21.97 -7.77 14.86
N PRO A 138 -23.24 -7.62 14.49
CA PRO A 138 -24.29 -8.60 14.79
C PRO A 138 -23.88 -10.00 14.34
N ARG A 139 -24.30 -11.03 15.09
CA ARG A 139 -24.00 -12.41 14.70
C ARG A 139 -24.63 -12.71 13.35
N ILE A 140 -23.80 -13.15 12.41
CA ILE A 140 -24.24 -13.66 11.12
C ILE A 140 -24.93 -15.00 11.40
N LYS A 141 -26.25 -15.04 11.27
CA LYS A 141 -27.01 -16.29 11.34
C LYS A 141 -26.75 -17.06 10.06
N MET A 142 -26.16 -18.25 10.15
CA MET A 142 -26.28 -19.20 9.05
C MET A 142 -27.75 -19.54 8.91
N GLY A 143 -28.33 -19.29 7.75
CA GLY A 143 -29.66 -19.75 7.42
C GLY A 143 -29.69 -21.27 7.42
N VAL A 144 -29.86 -21.86 8.59
CA VAL A 144 -30.57 -23.12 8.75
C VAL A 144 -31.95 -22.69 9.20
N GLY A 145 -32.90 -22.72 8.27
CA GLY A 145 -34.31 -22.55 8.59
C GLY A 145 -34.76 -23.70 9.49
N ASN A 146 -35.72 -23.35 10.36
CA ASN A 146 -36.54 -24.22 11.22
C ASN A 146 -35.80 -25.05 12.27
#